data_AF-A0A9E8N910-F1
#
_entry.id   AF-A0A9E8N910-F1
#
_cell.length_a   1.000
_cell.length_b   1.000
_cell.length_c   1.000
_cell.angle_alpha   90.00
_cell.angle_beta   90.00
_cell.angle_gamma   90.00
#
_symmetry.space_group_name_H-M   'P 1'
#
loop_
_entity.id
_entity.type
_entity.pdbx_description
1 polymer ?
#
loop_
_entity_poly.entity_id
_entity_poly.type
_entity_poly.pdbx_seq_one_letter_code
_entity_poly.pdbx_strand_id
1 'polypeptide(L)'
;MPKYHSSNSNTKLKGCRPVLPSKPDLEVPREHSLYLRVDRRYVKVNTNDVQWIESVKDYLKVVTAGEFFVSKQKISLAEKLLPSGKFMRIHRSFIVQ
;
A
#
# COMPACT_ATOMS: atom_id res chain seq x y z
N MET A 1 67.88 -6.59 38.67
CA MET A 1 66.80 -7.09 39.55
C MET A 1 66.35 -5.90 40.38
N PRO A 2 65.13 -5.34 40.17
CA PRO A 2 63.85 -5.93 40.60
C PRO A 2 62.73 -5.91 39.52
N LYS A 3 61.59 -6.52 39.85
CA LYS A 3 60.53 -7.07 39.00
C LYS A 3 59.35 -6.12 38.69
N TYR A 4 58.74 -6.32 37.51
CA TYR A 4 57.34 -6.12 37.01
C TYR A 4 56.31 -5.36 37.91
N HIS A 5 55.39 -4.53 37.40
CA HIS A 5 54.27 -4.86 36.48
C HIS A 5 53.50 -3.61 35.96
N SER A 6 52.98 -3.73 34.72
CA SER A 6 51.63 -3.37 34.19
C SER A 6 51.06 -1.94 34.22
N SER A 7 50.63 -1.44 33.05
CA SER A 7 49.21 -1.08 32.85
C SER A 7 48.81 -1.10 31.37
N ASN A 8 47.84 -1.97 31.07
CA ASN A 8 47.16 -2.14 29.78
C ASN A 8 46.21 -0.99 29.48
N SER A 9 46.09 -0.71 28.18
CA SER A 9 45.05 0.08 27.54
C SER A 9 43.65 -0.47 27.85
N ASN A 10 42.76 0.39 28.37
CA ASN A 10 41.32 0.11 28.40
C ASN A 10 40.58 1.22 27.65
N THR A 11 40.38 0.98 26.36
CA THR A 11 39.45 1.71 25.51
C THR A 11 38.01 1.39 25.92
N LYS A 12 37.40 2.39 26.57
CA LYS A 12 35.97 2.68 26.71
C LYS A 12 35.05 1.86 25.79
N LEU A 13 34.50 0.76 26.30
CA LEU A 13 33.37 0.05 25.68
C LEU A 13 32.13 0.95 25.76
N LYS A 14 31.63 1.40 24.59
CA LYS A 14 30.32 2.04 24.49
C LYS A 14 29.25 0.94 24.54
N GLY A 15 28.35 1.03 25.51
CA GLY A 15 27.28 0.05 25.72
C GLY A 15 26.31 -0.04 24.54
N CYS A 16 26.12 -1.24 24.03
CA CYS A 16 24.97 -1.58 23.21
C CYS A 16 23.74 -1.70 24.13
N ARG A 17 22.72 -0.88 23.89
CA ARG A 17 21.40 -1.14 24.48
C ARG A 17 20.78 -2.33 23.76
N PRO A 18 20.20 -3.31 24.46
CA PRO A 18 19.45 -4.37 23.81
C PRO A 18 18.21 -3.74 23.16
N VAL A 19 18.12 -3.83 21.83
CA VAL A 19 16.90 -3.49 21.09
C VAL A 19 15.92 -4.62 21.35
N LEU A 20 14.92 -4.36 22.19
CA LEU A 20 13.81 -5.31 22.41
C LEU A 20 13.07 -5.50 21.08
N PRO A 21 12.64 -6.72 20.74
CA PRO A 21 11.82 -6.95 19.55
C PRO A 21 10.51 -6.19 19.72
N SER A 22 10.30 -5.17 18.89
CA SER A 22 9.01 -4.48 18.79
C SER A 22 7.95 -5.50 18.40
N LYS A 23 6.85 -5.51 19.14
CA LYS A 23 5.68 -6.38 18.92
C LYS A 23 5.28 -6.35 17.43
N PRO A 24 4.77 -7.46 16.86
CA PRO A 24 4.22 -7.41 15.51
C PRO A 24 3.10 -6.37 15.53
N ASP A 25 3.27 -5.29 14.78
CA ASP A 25 2.20 -4.33 14.53
C ASP A 25 1.04 -5.13 13.94
N LEU A 26 -0.05 -5.25 14.69
CA LEU A 26 -1.31 -5.73 14.14
C LEU A 26 -1.69 -4.70 13.07
N GLU A 27 -1.36 -4.98 11.81
CA GLU A 27 -1.71 -4.13 10.68
C GLU A 27 -3.24 -4.06 10.61
N VAL A 28 -3.83 -3.01 11.21
CA VAL A 28 -5.23 -2.69 10.99
C VAL A 28 -5.37 -2.42 9.50
N PRO A 29 -6.21 -3.17 8.76
CA PRO A 29 -6.39 -2.96 7.34
C PRO A 29 -6.80 -1.49 7.11
N ARG A 30 -5.96 -0.73 6.42
CA ARG A 30 -6.34 0.63 6.02
C ARG A 30 -7.45 0.50 4.99
N GLU A 31 -8.67 0.87 5.38
CA GLU A 31 -9.82 0.95 4.49
C GLU A 31 -9.54 1.98 3.39
N HIS A 32 -9.37 1.51 2.15
CA HIS A 32 -9.09 2.35 1.00
C HIS A 32 -10.36 2.48 0.14
N SER A 33 -10.60 3.66 -0.43
CA SER A 33 -11.82 3.92 -1.19
C SER A 33 -11.54 4.76 -2.43
N LEU A 34 -12.22 4.41 -3.52
CA LEU A 34 -12.18 5.11 -4.79
C LEU A 34 -13.40 6.03 -4.90
N TYR A 35 -13.18 7.29 -5.31
CA TYR A 35 -14.26 8.24 -5.57
C TYR A 35 -14.49 8.36 -7.08
N LEU A 36 -15.63 7.87 -7.55
CA LEU A 36 -16.02 7.84 -8.95
C LEU A 36 -17.06 8.92 -9.24
N ARG A 37 -16.98 9.56 -10.41
CA ARG A 37 -18.01 10.50 -10.86
C ARG A 37 -19.01 9.76 -11.76
N VAL A 38 -20.14 9.35 -11.19
CA VAL A 38 -21.23 8.62 -11.87
C VAL A 38 -22.44 9.56 -11.95
N ASP A 39 -22.98 9.79 -13.14
CA ASP A 39 -24.18 10.61 -13.39
C ASP A 39 -24.22 11.96 -12.64
N ARG A 40 -23.10 12.69 -12.71
CA ARG A 40 -22.88 14.01 -12.06
C ARG A 40 -22.79 13.98 -10.53
N ARG A 41 -22.69 12.80 -9.91
CA ARG A 41 -22.49 12.63 -8.46
C ARG A 41 -21.18 11.91 -8.18
N TYR A 42 -20.62 12.14 -6.99
CA TYR A 42 -19.49 11.36 -6.50
C TYR A 42 -20.01 10.15 -5.72
N VAL A 43 -19.58 8.96 -6.13
CA VAL A 43 -19.86 7.70 -5.47
C VAL A 43 -18.57 7.21 -4.84
N LYS A 44 -18.62 6.88 -3.55
CA LYS A 44 -17.51 6.25 -2.82
C LYS A 44 -17.64 4.74 -2.96
N VAL A 45 -16.60 4.09 -3.47
CA VAL A 45 -16.52 2.63 -3.63
C VAL A 45 -15.40 2.11 -2.75
N ASN A 46 -15.66 1.13 -1.88
CA ASN A 46 -14.60 0.48 -1.12
C ASN A 46 -13.77 -0.38 -2.09
N THR A 47 -12.44 -0.22 -2.07
CA THR A 47 -11.61 -1.01 -2.98
C THR A 47 -11.62 -2.49 -2.66
N ASN A 48 -11.94 -2.89 -1.42
CA ASN A 48 -12.05 -4.31 -1.08
C ASN A 48 -13.24 -5.01 -1.78
N ASP A 49 -14.23 -4.24 -2.24
CA ASP A 49 -15.40 -4.77 -2.97
C ASP A 49 -15.18 -4.81 -4.49
N VAL A 50 -14.06 -4.25 -4.99
CA VAL A 50 -13.77 -4.15 -6.42
C VAL A 50 -13.14 -5.45 -6.91
N GLN A 51 -13.73 -6.09 -7.91
CA GLN A 51 -13.18 -7.30 -8.51
C GLN A 51 -12.19 -6.97 -9.63
N TRP A 52 -12.60 -6.09 -10.55
CA TRP A 52 -11.73 -5.55 -11.59
C TRP A 52 -12.24 -4.22 -12.11
N ILE A 53 -11.40 -3.55 -12.88
CA ILE A 53 -11.67 -2.29 -13.55
C ILE A 53 -11.36 -2.48 -15.03
N GLU A 54 -12.32 -2.11 -15.87
CA GLU A 54 -12.20 -2.19 -17.32
C GLU A 54 -12.41 -0.82 -17.98
N SER A 55 -11.63 -0.53 -19.02
CA SER A 55 -11.82 0.64 -19.87
C SER A 55 -12.69 0.25 -21.06
N VAL A 56 -13.89 0.81 -21.16
CA VAL A 56 -14.85 0.58 -22.24
C VAL A 56 -15.07 1.89 -23.00
N LYS A 57 -14.54 1.98 -24.22
CA LYS A 57 -14.48 3.24 -24.99
C LYS A 57 -13.82 4.35 -24.14
N ASP A 58 -14.52 5.46 -23.92
CA ASP A 58 -14.06 6.61 -23.10
C ASP A 58 -14.49 6.53 -21.62
N TYR A 59 -15.04 5.39 -21.21
CA TYR A 59 -15.56 5.17 -19.88
C TYR A 59 -14.72 4.14 -19.12
N LEU A 60 -14.64 4.37 -17.82
CA LEU A 60 -14.10 3.43 -16.84
C LEU A 60 -15.27 2.71 -16.18
N LYS A 61 -15.30 1.40 -16.26
CA LYS A 61 -16.25 0.56 -15.55
C LYS A 61 -15.54 -0.15 -14.40
N VAL A 62 -15.99 0.12 -13.18
CA VAL A 62 -15.52 -0.52 -11.95
C VAL A 62 -16.54 -1.57 -11.57
N VAL A 63 -16.12 -2.84 -11.54
CA VAL A 63 -17.01 -3.96 -11.25
C VAL A 63 -16.80 -4.39 -9.81
N THR A 64 -17.91 -4.49 -9.07
CA THR A 64 -17.94 -5.05 -7.71
C THR A 64 -18.70 -6.38 -7.72
N ALA A 65 -18.82 -7.03 -6.57
CA ALA A 65 -19.55 -8.30 -6.46
C ALA A 65 -21.05 -8.18 -6.76
N GLY A 66 -21.66 -7.02 -6.50
CA GLY A 66 -23.11 -6.83 -6.65
C GLY A 66 -23.52 -5.91 -7.80
N GLU A 67 -22.65 -5.01 -8.23
CA GLU A 67 -22.99 -3.97 -9.21
C GLU A 67 -21.76 -3.49 -9.99
N PHE A 68 -21.98 -2.49 -10.86
CA PHE A 68 -20.88 -1.82 -11.53
C PHE A 68 -21.12 -0.32 -11.63
N PHE A 69 -20.04 0.44 -11.60
CA PHE A 69 -20.06 1.89 -11.70
C PHE A 69 -19.37 2.32 -12.99
N VAL A 70 -20.01 3.19 -13.77
CA VAL A 70 -19.44 3.74 -15.00
C VAL A 70 -19.10 5.22 -14.79
N SER A 71 -17.83 5.56 -14.99
CA SER A 71 -17.28 6.90 -14.77
C SER A 71 -16.52 7.37 -16.00
N LYS A 72 -16.64 8.65 -16.37
CA LYS A 72 -15.85 9.24 -17.46
C LYS A 72 -14.46 9.64 -16.94
N GLN A 73 -13.61 8.66 -16.69
CA GLN A 73 -12.26 8.83 -16.16
C GLN A 73 -11.25 7.94 -16.92
N LYS A 74 -9.98 8.35 -16.96
CA LYS A 74 -8.91 7.54 -17.58
C LYS A 74 -8.51 6.40 -16.64
N ILE A 75 -8.31 5.20 -17.20
CA ILE A 75 -7.81 4.04 -16.43
C ILE A 75 -6.46 4.31 -15.75
N SER A 76 -5.57 5.07 -16.38
CA SER A 76 -4.28 5.46 -15.78
C SER A 76 -4.41 6.38 -14.56
N LEU A 77 -5.53 7.10 -14.42
CA LEU A 77 -5.80 7.88 -13.21
C LEU A 77 -6.29 6.95 -12.10
N ALA A 78 -7.20 6.03 -12.40
CA ALA A 78 -7.67 5.03 -11.45
C ALA A 78 -6.51 4.20 -10.88
N GLU A 79 -5.60 3.73 -11.74
CA GLU A 79 -4.40 2.99 -11.35
C GLU A 79 -3.55 3.71 -10.27
N LYS A 80 -3.41 5.03 -10.38
CA LYS A 80 -2.67 5.86 -9.40
C LYS A 80 -3.40 6.05 -8.07
N LEU A 81 -4.73 5.94 -8.08
CA LEU A 81 -5.58 6.11 -6.91
C LEU A 81 -5.80 4.80 -6.15
N LEU A 82 -5.53 3.66 -6.78
CA LEU A 82 -5.66 2.35 -6.16
C LEU A 82 -4.49 2.08 -5.20
N PRO A 83 -4.73 1.29 -4.14
CA PRO A 83 -3.69 0.90 -3.22
C PRO A 83 -2.65 0.01 -3.92
N SER A 84 -1.37 0.35 -3.77
CA SER A 84 -0.28 -0.45 -4.32
C SER A 84 -0.26 -1.85 -3.72
N GLY A 85 0.06 -2.85 -4.56
CA GLY A 85 0.14 -4.26 -4.14
C GLY A 85 -1.21 -4.99 -4.00
N LYS A 86 -2.34 -4.28 -4.12
CA LYS A 86 -3.69 -4.87 -4.17
C LYS A 86 -4.33 -4.85 -5.55
N PHE A 87 -3.74 -4.15 -6.50
CA PHE A 87 -4.25 -4.08 -7.86
C PHE A 87 -3.09 -4.16 -8.85
N MET A 88 -3.31 -4.86 -9.96
CA MET A 88 -2.33 -5.01 -11.02
C MET A 88 -2.97 -4.75 -12.38
N ARG A 89 -2.29 -3.95 -13.20
CA ARG A 89 -2.68 -3.73 -14.59
C ARG A 89 -2.15 -4.85 -15.47
N ILE A 90 -3.04 -5.72 -15.95
CA ILE A 90 -2.70 -6.87 -16.82
C ILE A 90 -2.87 -6.56 -18.31
N HIS A 91 -3.57 -5.48 -18.65
CA HIS A 91 -3.78 -5.03 -20.01
C HIS A 91 -3.94 -3.50 -20.05
N ARG A 92 -3.77 -2.89 -21.23
CA ARG A 92 -4.04 -1.46 -21.42
C ARG A 92 -5.47 -1.05 -21.01
N SER A 93 -6.41 -1.98 -21.01
CA SER A 93 -7.81 -1.76 -20.65
C SER A 93 -8.25 -2.45 -19.37
N PHE A 94 -7.41 -3.22 -18.68
CA PHE A 94 -7.83 -4.00 -17.50
C PHE A 94 -6.87 -3.84 -16.32
N ILE A 95 -7.44 -3.59 -15.15
CA ILE A 95 -6.79 -3.66 -13.84
C ILE A 95 -7.59 -4.67 -13.00
N VAL A 96 -6.90 -5.61 -12.38
CA VAL A 96 -7.49 -6.67 -11.54
C VAL A 96 -7.01 -6.51 -10.10
N GLN A 97 -7.83 -6.94 -9.13
CA GLN A 97 -7.44 -7.03 -7.72
C GLN A 97 -6.49 -8.22 -7.49
#